data_AF-A0A812XVX2-F1
#
_entry.id   AF-A0A812XVX2-F1
#
_cell.length_a   1.000
_cell.length_b   1.000
_cell.length_c   1.000
_cell.angle_alpha   90.00
_cell.angle_beta   90.00
_cell.angle_gamma   90.00
#
_symmetry.space_group_name_H-M   'P 1'
#
loop_
_entity.id
_entity.type
_entity.pdbx_description
1 polymer ?
#
loop_
_entity_poly.entity_id
_entity_poly.type
_entity_poly.pdbx_seq_one_letter_code
_entity_poly.pdbx_strand_id
1 'polypeptide(L)'
;MSWPWWLQSMVTPCLTCEPCRPDQDSSFGDRRRNSRQRSRRPALPRPLQLHSGRHRVEVVSSPLAGLQGLVGYHSSVLVDGEEYYFTPSGIRCYPRLTSHRKARGVQRKQVGESPLGGTVLLDVLSKDFQPQTYDLLRKNCNNFTDCGLLLLTGHRLDAHLRLVEGLGVAAETLHLVQILSGGRYEPNDKAEDYDHDETIAALHDHRKSLGLVASEVPYEDCRVDQEEPDEAPKKCRVKTLLSF
;
A
#
# COMPACT_ATOMS: atom_id res chain seq x y z
N MET A 1 -13.75 7.43 23.97
CA MET A 1 -13.73 8.47 22.93
C MET A 1 -12.99 7.89 21.73
N SER A 2 -13.60 7.94 20.54
CA SER A 2 -13.23 7.15 19.35
C SER A 2 -12.02 7.71 18.60
N TRP A 3 -11.17 6.83 18.11
CA TRP A 3 -10.13 7.13 17.12
C TRP A 3 -10.69 7.91 15.91
N PRO A 4 -9.88 8.73 15.22
CA PRO A 4 -10.28 9.32 13.94
C PRO A 4 -10.75 8.22 12.96
N TRP A 5 -11.82 8.48 12.22
CA TRP A 5 -12.48 7.47 11.37
C TRP A 5 -11.54 6.83 10.33
N TRP A 6 -10.46 7.52 9.92
CA TRP A 6 -9.45 6.98 9.00
C TRP A 6 -8.56 5.93 9.66
N LEU A 7 -8.27 6.03 10.97
CA LEU A 7 -7.66 4.93 11.72
C LEU A 7 -8.67 3.79 11.95
N GLN A 8 -9.94 4.11 12.25
CA GLN A 8 -10.99 3.09 12.43
C GLN A 8 -11.28 2.27 11.17
N SER A 9 -11.20 2.86 9.98
CA SER A 9 -11.27 2.13 8.71
C SER A 9 -10.07 1.19 8.48
N MET A 10 -8.99 1.31 9.25
CA MET A 10 -7.83 0.40 9.25
C MET A 10 -7.89 -0.69 10.35
N VAL A 11 -8.80 -0.57 11.32
CA VAL A 11 -8.94 -1.54 12.45
C VAL A 11 -10.30 -2.22 12.54
N THR A 12 -11.24 -1.97 11.60
CA THR A 12 -12.53 -2.68 11.61
C THR A 12 -12.34 -4.08 11.02
N PRO A 13 -12.52 -5.17 11.79
CA PRO A 13 -12.61 -6.50 11.21
C PRO A 13 -13.96 -6.56 10.49
N CYS A 14 -13.94 -6.78 9.17
CA CYS A 14 -15.16 -7.11 8.46
C CYS A 14 -15.47 -8.59 8.73
N LEU A 15 -16.54 -8.83 9.50
CA LEU A 15 -17.05 -10.14 9.93
C LEU A 15 -17.61 -11.01 8.78
N THR A 16 -17.25 -10.74 7.52
CA THR A 16 -17.86 -11.40 6.35
C THR A 16 -16.87 -12.06 5.40
N CYS A 17 -15.63 -12.31 5.81
CA CYS A 17 -14.69 -13.08 5.01
C CYS A 17 -14.33 -14.36 5.74
N GLU A 18 -14.80 -15.50 5.22
CA GLU A 18 -14.25 -16.81 5.57
C GLU A 18 -12.73 -16.79 5.35
N PRO A 19 -11.93 -17.33 6.30
CA PRO A 19 -10.52 -17.55 6.05
C PRO A 19 -10.38 -18.60 4.93
N CYS A 20 -9.43 -18.39 4.01
CA CYS A 20 -9.00 -19.41 3.05
C CYS A 20 -8.74 -20.72 3.82
N ARG A 21 -9.64 -21.70 3.65
CA ARG A 21 -9.52 -23.02 4.27
C ARG A 21 -8.29 -23.73 3.72
N PRO A 22 -7.37 -24.23 4.55
CA PRO A 22 -6.50 -25.31 4.14
C PRO A 22 -7.31 -26.62 4.14
N ASP A 23 -7.11 -27.43 3.09
CA ASP A 23 -7.70 -28.77 2.91
C ASP A 23 -7.63 -29.59 4.20
N GLN A 24 -8.80 -30.04 4.68
CA GLN A 24 -8.90 -31.08 5.69
C GLN A 24 -9.12 -32.42 5.00
N ASP A 25 -8.04 -33.15 4.73
CA ASP A 25 -8.10 -34.60 4.60
C ASP A 25 -7.65 -35.23 5.92
N SER A 26 -8.63 -35.52 6.77
CA SER A 26 -8.46 -36.33 7.98
C SER A 26 -9.01 -37.73 7.73
N SER A 27 -8.15 -38.68 7.36
CA SER A 27 -8.40 -40.11 7.60
C SER A 27 -7.51 -40.59 8.74
N PHE A 28 -8.15 -40.80 9.88
CA PHE A 28 -7.62 -41.35 11.12
C PHE A 28 -7.03 -42.75 10.89
N GLY A 29 -5.77 -42.96 11.27
CA GLY A 29 -5.09 -44.25 11.21
C GLY A 29 -3.95 -44.30 12.22
N ASP A 30 -4.29 -44.67 13.44
CA ASP A 30 -3.39 -44.94 14.55
C ASP A 30 -2.39 -46.06 14.22
N ARG A 31 -1.08 -45.80 14.30
CA ARG A 31 -0.04 -46.81 14.59
C ARG A 31 1.36 -46.20 14.81
N ARG A 32 1.83 -46.41 16.05
CA ARG A 32 3.21 -46.76 16.46
C ARG A 32 4.35 -45.77 16.19
N ARG A 33 4.81 -45.19 17.31
CA ARG A 33 6.22 -44.91 17.68
C ARG A 33 7.25 -45.47 16.69
N ASN A 34 7.95 -44.58 15.98
CA ASN A 34 9.35 -44.82 15.64
C ASN A 34 10.13 -43.51 15.56
N SER A 35 11.04 -43.34 16.50
CA SER A 35 12.03 -42.26 16.58
C SER A 35 13.03 -42.41 15.44
N ARG A 36 12.83 -41.65 14.37
CA ARG A 36 13.90 -41.28 13.42
C ARG A 36 13.87 -39.78 13.25
N GLN A 37 14.81 -39.14 13.93
CA GLN A 37 15.13 -37.73 13.88
C GLN A 37 15.66 -37.40 12.46
N ARG A 38 14.73 -37.26 11.50
CA ARG A 38 15.03 -36.67 10.19
C ARG A 38 15.20 -35.18 10.41
N SER A 39 16.45 -34.73 10.25
CA SER A 39 16.82 -33.33 10.05
C SER A 39 15.79 -32.65 9.15
N ARG A 40 14.97 -31.78 9.75
CA ARG A 40 14.05 -30.91 9.03
C ARG A 40 14.89 -29.82 8.39
N ARG A 41 15.34 -30.06 7.16
CA ARG A 41 15.78 -28.96 6.30
C ARG A 41 14.60 -27.98 6.21
N PRO A 42 14.81 -26.67 6.47
CA PRO A 42 13.78 -25.68 6.24
C PRO A 42 13.36 -25.76 4.77
N ALA A 43 12.05 -25.78 4.52
CA ALA A 43 11.51 -25.77 3.16
C ALA A 43 12.09 -24.56 2.43
N LEU A 44 12.69 -24.79 1.25
CA LEU A 44 13.13 -23.71 0.40
C LEU A 44 11.91 -22.83 0.07
N PRO A 45 12.05 -21.49 0.05
CA PRO A 45 10.98 -20.60 -0.40
C PRO A 45 10.47 -21.07 -1.76
N ARG A 46 9.16 -21.07 -1.94
CA ARG A 46 8.53 -21.41 -3.22
C ARG A 46 9.14 -20.50 -4.30
N PRO A 47 9.57 -21.03 -5.46
CA PRO A 47 10.05 -20.18 -6.55
C PRO A 47 8.96 -19.18 -6.92
N LEU A 48 9.31 -17.89 -6.98
CA LEU A 48 8.38 -16.85 -7.44
C LEU A 48 7.91 -17.22 -8.85
N GLN A 49 6.59 -17.30 -9.04
CA GLN A 49 6.02 -17.64 -10.32
C GLN A 49 6.09 -16.43 -11.25
N LEU A 50 7.07 -16.43 -12.16
CA LEU A 50 7.06 -15.56 -13.32
C LEU A 50 5.94 -16.03 -14.24
N HIS A 51 4.95 -15.17 -14.48
CA HIS A 51 3.88 -15.50 -15.41
C HIS A 51 4.31 -15.19 -16.83
N SER A 52 3.79 -15.95 -17.79
CA SER A 52 3.99 -15.69 -19.22
C SER A 52 3.29 -14.40 -19.68
N GLY A 53 2.33 -13.89 -18.88
CA GLY A 53 1.65 -12.63 -19.09
C GLY A 53 2.27 -11.47 -18.31
N ARG A 54 2.01 -10.24 -18.78
CA ARG A 54 2.36 -9.00 -18.09
C ARG A 54 1.17 -8.55 -17.25
N HIS A 55 1.42 -8.24 -15.98
CA HIS A 55 0.46 -7.69 -15.04
C HIS A 55 0.52 -6.16 -15.08
N ARG A 56 -0.63 -5.50 -15.16
CA ARG A 56 -0.73 -4.04 -15.14
C ARG A 56 -0.52 -3.55 -13.71
N VAL A 57 0.43 -2.63 -13.52
CA VAL A 57 0.77 -2.06 -12.22
C VAL A 57 0.46 -0.57 -12.17
N GLU A 58 -0.24 -0.16 -11.12
CA GLU A 58 -0.63 1.23 -10.91
C GLU A 58 -0.41 1.63 -9.46
N VAL A 59 -0.22 2.92 -9.25
CA VAL A 59 -0.28 3.55 -7.94
C VAL A 59 -1.61 4.27 -7.80
N VAL A 60 -2.21 4.16 -6.63
CA VAL A 60 -3.39 4.95 -6.25
C VAL A 60 -3.03 5.74 -5.02
N SER A 61 -3.38 7.02 -5.03
CA SER A 61 -3.15 7.91 -3.89
C SER A 61 -4.41 8.70 -3.56
N SER A 62 -4.55 9.08 -2.30
CA SER A 62 -5.59 10.02 -1.89
C SER A 62 -5.15 10.86 -0.69
N PRO A 63 -5.57 12.13 -0.64
CA PRO A 63 -5.39 12.97 0.53
C PRO A 63 -5.93 12.32 1.82
N LEU A 64 -5.09 12.25 2.85
CA LEU A 64 -5.49 12.08 4.23
C LEU A 64 -5.80 13.46 4.80
N ALA A 65 -7.08 13.74 5.04
CA ALA A 65 -7.50 14.95 5.74
C ALA A 65 -7.12 14.84 7.22
N GLY A 66 -6.22 15.71 7.73
CA GLY A 66 -5.97 15.68 9.18
C GLY A 66 -4.84 16.49 9.79
N LEU A 67 -3.87 17.04 9.07
CA LEU A 67 -2.76 17.78 9.70
C LEU A 67 -2.89 19.28 9.46
N GLN A 68 -3.75 20.03 10.18
CA GLN A 68 -3.89 21.51 10.17
C GLN A 68 -3.10 22.31 9.08
N GLY A 69 -3.38 22.08 7.77
CA GLY A 69 -2.72 22.75 6.64
C GLY A 69 -1.72 21.92 5.81
N LEU A 70 -1.19 20.81 6.34
CA LEU A 70 -0.45 19.77 5.60
C LEU A 70 -1.38 18.62 5.19
N VAL A 71 -1.33 18.25 3.92
CA VAL A 71 -2.05 17.08 3.39
C VAL A 71 -1.09 15.89 3.42
N GLY A 72 -1.32 14.96 4.35
CA GLY A 72 -0.72 13.63 4.25
C GLY A 72 -1.36 12.85 3.11
N TYR A 73 -0.67 11.86 2.56
CA TYR A 73 -1.24 11.00 1.52
C TYR A 73 -1.28 9.56 2.01
N HIS A 74 -2.36 8.88 1.62
CA HIS A 74 -2.47 7.42 1.68
C HIS A 74 -2.26 6.90 0.27
N SER A 75 -1.48 5.83 0.12
CA SER A 75 -1.25 5.18 -1.17
C SER A 75 -1.40 3.66 -1.11
N SER A 76 -1.65 3.09 -2.28
CA SER A 76 -1.74 1.65 -2.50
C SER A 76 -1.20 1.28 -3.89
N VAL A 77 -0.84 0.00 -4.06
CA VAL A 77 -0.45 -0.58 -5.35
C VAL A 77 -1.63 -1.38 -5.90
N LEU A 78 -1.99 -1.16 -7.16
CA LEU A 78 -2.89 -2.05 -7.89
C LEU A 78 -2.08 -2.97 -8.79
N VAL A 79 -2.38 -4.27 -8.75
CA VAL A 79 -1.91 -5.25 -9.72
C VAL A 79 -3.12 -5.92 -10.35
N ASP A 80 -3.32 -5.72 -11.66
CA ASP A 80 -4.51 -6.19 -12.40
C ASP A 80 -5.86 -5.81 -11.74
N GLY A 81 -5.88 -4.67 -11.05
CA GLY A 81 -7.07 -4.16 -10.35
C GLY A 81 -7.25 -4.66 -8.91
N GLU A 82 -6.39 -5.56 -8.42
CA GLU A 82 -6.34 -5.93 -7.01
C GLU A 82 -5.46 -4.95 -6.21
N GLU A 83 -6.02 -4.39 -5.14
CA GLU A 83 -5.40 -3.38 -4.30
C GLU A 83 -4.58 -4.00 -3.17
N TYR A 84 -3.32 -3.60 -3.07
CA TYR A 84 -2.40 -3.96 -1.99
C TYR A 84 -1.99 -2.71 -1.22
N TYR A 85 -2.10 -2.76 0.11
CA TYR A 85 -1.70 -1.65 0.98
C TYR A 85 -1.34 -2.13 2.39
N PHE A 86 -0.49 -1.36 3.07
CA PHE A 86 -0.06 -1.66 4.42
C PHE A 86 -0.91 -0.94 5.48
N THR A 87 -1.20 -1.64 6.56
CA THR A 87 -2.03 -1.17 7.67
C THR A 87 -1.41 -1.61 9.01
N PRO A 88 -1.91 -1.12 10.16
CA PRO A 88 -1.55 -1.67 11.46
C PRO A 88 -1.76 -3.18 11.60
N SER A 89 -2.61 -3.79 10.77
CA SER A 89 -2.81 -5.25 10.76
C SER A 89 -1.91 -6.01 9.79
N GLY A 90 -0.93 -5.36 9.16
CA GLY A 90 -0.11 -5.93 8.10
C GLY A 90 -0.57 -5.53 6.70
N ILE A 91 0.00 -6.21 5.69
CA ILE A 91 -0.39 -6.04 4.29
C ILE A 91 -1.81 -6.57 4.08
N ARG A 92 -2.64 -5.82 3.36
CA ARG A 92 -3.99 -6.20 2.95
C ARG A 92 -4.05 -6.29 1.42
N CYS A 93 -4.87 -7.21 0.93
CA CYS A 93 -5.22 -7.36 -0.48
C CYS A 93 -6.74 -7.36 -0.62
N TYR A 94 -7.28 -6.57 -1.56
CA TYR A 94 -8.71 -6.54 -1.85
C TYR A 94 -8.98 -6.39 -3.36
N PRO A 95 -10.08 -6.96 -3.90
CA PRO A 95 -10.37 -6.92 -5.34
C PRO A 95 -10.84 -5.55 -5.88
N ARG A 96 -10.72 -4.47 -5.09
CA ARG A 96 -11.14 -3.09 -5.42
C ARG A 96 -10.40 -2.09 -4.52
N LEU A 97 -10.50 -0.79 -4.85
CA LEU A 97 -10.03 0.37 -4.07
C LEU A 97 -10.77 0.56 -2.73
N THR A 98 -10.60 -0.39 -1.83
CA THR A 98 -11.28 -0.46 -0.54
C THR A 98 -10.71 0.57 0.41
N SER A 99 -9.39 0.79 0.37
CA SER A 99 -8.71 1.75 1.24
C SER A 99 -9.05 3.20 0.90
N HIS A 100 -9.40 3.48 -0.36
CA HIS A 100 -9.76 4.82 -0.85
C HIS A 100 -11.28 5.07 -0.91
N ARG A 101 -12.14 4.11 -0.51
CA ARG A 101 -13.60 4.14 -0.75
C ARG A 101 -14.31 5.43 -0.32
N LYS A 102 -13.84 6.06 0.76
CA LYS A 102 -14.44 7.29 1.33
C LYS A 102 -13.62 8.55 1.02
N ALA A 103 -12.49 8.40 0.35
CA ALA A 103 -11.61 9.52 0.04
C ALA A 103 -12.17 10.35 -1.12
N ARG A 104 -11.88 11.66 -1.09
CA ARG A 104 -12.12 12.57 -2.22
C ARG A 104 -10.78 12.87 -2.87
N GLY A 105 -10.78 13.13 -4.17
CA GLY A 105 -9.53 13.42 -4.91
C GLY A 105 -8.62 12.20 -5.01
N VAL A 106 -9.18 11.02 -5.21
CA VAL A 106 -8.41 9.79 -5.48
C VAL A 106 -7.74 9.95 -6.85
N GLN A 107 -6.42 9.78 -6.89
CA GLN A 107 -5.65 9.76 -8.12
C GLN A 107 -5.18 8.33 -8.40
N ARG A 108 -5.24 7.93 -9.67
CA ARG A 108 -4.77 6.62 -10.14
C ARG A 108 -3.83 6.85 -11.30
N LYS A 109 -2.61 6.34 -11.21
CA LYS A 109 -1.58 6.48 -12.24
C LYS A 109 -1.01 5.12 -12.59
N GLN A 110 -1.02 4.79 -13.88
CA GLN A 110 -0.33 3.59 -14.35
C GLN A 110 1.18 3.82 -14.30
N VAL A 111 1.88 2.91 -13.64
CA VAL A 111 3.34 2.98 -13.47
C VAL A 111 4.04 2.12 -14.50
N GLY A 112 3.44 0.99 -14.88
CA GLY A 112 4.00 0.13 -15.92
C GLY A 112 3.38 -1.26 -15.91
N GLU A 113 4.16 -2.22 -16.37
CA GLU A 113 3.80 -3.63 -16.42
C GLU A 113 4.86 -4.51 -15.75
N SER A 114 4.44 -5.61 -15.13
CA SER A 114 5.33 -6.52 -14.42
C SER A 114 5.13 -7.97 -14.87
N PRO A 115 6.18 -8.79 -15.01
CA PRO A 115 6.03 -10.24 -15.14
C PRO A 115 5.71 -10.91 -13.79
N LEU A 116 5.70 -10.14 -12.69
CA LEU A 116 5.39 -10.58 -11.33
C LEU A 116 3.94 -10.24 -11.01
N GLY A 117 3.20 -11.20 -10.45
CA GLY A 117 1.84 -10.99 -9.96
C GLY A 117 1.81 -10.33 -8.57
N GLY A 118 0.64 -9.86 -8.15
CA GLY A 118 0.47 -9.15 -6.88
C GLY A 118 0.78 -10.00 -5.64
N THR A 119 0.65 -11.33 -5.70
CA THR A 119 1.01 -12.23 -4.58
C THR A 119 2.48 -12.13 -4.19
N VAL A 120 3.36 -11.75 -5.13
CA VAL A 120 4.79 -11.54 -4.87
C VAL A 120 5.00 -10.42 -3.84
N LEU A 121 4.13 -9.41 -3.80
CA LEU A 121 4.18 -8.37 -2.75
C LEU A 121 4.01 -8.99 -1.36
N LEU A 122 3.10 -9.94 -1.20
CA LEU A 122 2.90 -10.65 0.06
C LEU A 122 4.11 -11.54 0.37
N ASP A 123 4.60 -12.31 -0.60
CA ASP A 123 5.69 -13.26 -0.38
C ASP A 123 7.01 -12.57 0.01
N VAL A 124 7.31 -11.43 -0.62
CA VAL A 124 8.59 -10.74 -0.45
C VAL A 124 8.54 -9.70 0.65
N LEU A 125 7.47 -8.90 0.73
CA LEU A 125 7.41 -7.74 1.62
C LEU A 125 6.82 -8.05 3.00
N SER A 126 6.16 -9.20 3.21
CA SER A 126 5.54 -9.50 4.52
C SER A 126 6.54 -9.59 5.67
N LYS A 127 7.80 -9.95 5.38
CA LYS A 127 8.86 -10.01 6.41
C LYS A 127 9.16 -8.62 6.98
N ASP A 128 9.12 -7.61 6.12
CA ASP A 128 9.42 -6.22 6.48
C ASP A 128 8.14 -5.57 6.99
N PHE A 129 6.99 -5.76 6.33
CA PHE A 129 5.71 -5.12 6.66
C PHE A 129 4.79 -6.01 7.51
N GLN A 130 5.26 -6.36 8.70
CA GLN A 130 4.54 -7.23 9.63
C GLN A 130 3.36 -6.53 10.33
N PRO A 131 2.33 -7.27 10.77
CA PRO A 131 1.30 -6.73 11.65
C PRO A 131 1.90 -6.06 12.89
N GLN A 132 1.25 -5.00 13.36
CA GLN A 132 1.65 -4.20 14.52
C GLN A 132 2.97 -3.44 14.34
N THR A 133 3.55 -3.39 13.14
CA THR A 133 4.76 -2.58 12.86
C THR A 133 4.45 -1.29 12.12
N TYR A 134 3.18 -0.94 11.91
CA TYR A 134 2.83 0.32 11.25
C TYR A 134 3.21 1.51 12.13
N ASP A 135 3.91 2.47 11.55
CA ASP A 135 4.26 3.75 12.12
C ASP A 135 3.98 4.86 11.11
N LEU A 136 3.27 5.91 11.52
CA LEU A 136 2.81 6.95 10.61
C LEU A 136 3.96 7.66 9.86
N LEU A 137 5.13 7.77 10.47
CA LEU A 137 6.26 8.54 9.93
C LEU A 137 7.38 7.67 9.39
N ARG A 138 7.65 6.53 10.04
CA ARG A 138 8.78 5.66 9.71
C ARG A 138 8.41 4.53 8.77
N LYS A 139 7.21 3.98 8.91
CA LYS A 139 6.82 2.72 8.25
C LYS A 139 5.33 2.67 7.99
N ASN A 140 4.91 3.31 6.92
CA ASN A 140 3.50 3.48 6.58
C ASN A 140 3.17 2.89 5.19
N CYS A 141 1.97 3.21 4.70
CA CYS A 141 1.47 2.76 3.40
C CYS A 141 2.30 3.28 2.20
N ASN A 142 2.91 4.46 2.29
CA ASN A 142 3.73 5.05 1.24
C ASN A 142 5.09 4.32 1.14
N ASN A 143 5.74 4.00 2.27
CA ASN A 143 6.90 3.10 2.27
C ASN A 143 6.58 1.74 1.61
N PHE A 144 5.46 1.12 1.97
CA PHE A 144 5.03 -0.14 1.36
C PHE A 144 4.82 0.00 -0.15
N THR A 145 4.13 1.07 -0.56
CA THR A 145 3.84 1.34 -1.97
C THR A 145 5.12 1.57 -2.77
N ASP A 146 6.09 2.31 -2.24
CA ASP A 146 7.39 2.51 -2.87
C ASP A 146 8.16 1.20 -3.05
N CYS A 147 8.23 0.37 -2.01
CA CYS A 147 8.81 -0.97 -2.09
C CYS A 147 8.10 -1.85 -3.13
N GLY A 148 6.76 -1.81 -3.17
CA GLY A 148 5.96 -2.59 -4.10
C GLY A 148 6.15 -2.17 -5.55
N LEU A 149 6.17 -0.86 -5.83
CA LEU A 149 6.45 -0.34 -7.17
C LEU A 149 7.87 -0.71 -7.61
N LEU A 150 8.87 -0.54 -6.74
CA LEU A 150 10.24 -0.92 -7.07
C LEU A 150 10.31 -2.42 -7.40
N LEU A 151 9.73 -3.28 -6.56
CA LEU A 151 9.76 -4.72 -6.75
C LEU A 151 9.05 -5.16 -8.04
N LEU A 152 7.93 -4.54 -8.39
CA LEU A 152 7.13 -4.96 -9.55
C LEU A 152 7.58 -4.34 -10.86
N THR A 153 7.89 -3.04 -10.89
CA THR A 153 8.18 -2.30 -12.12
C THR A 153 9.61 -1.77 -12.18
N GLY A 154 10.28 -1.61 -11.04
CA GLY A 154 11.57 -0.95 -10.95
C GLY A 154 11.48 0.57 -10.78
N HIS A 155 10.28 1.14 -10.76
CA HIS A 155 10.05 2.56 -10.50
C HIS A 155 9.84 2.84 -9.02
N ARG A 156 10.21 4.05 -8.59
CA ARG A 156 9.97 4.54 -7.23
C ARG A 156 8.67 5.33 -7.15
N LEU A 157 8.10 5.42 -5.96
CA LEU A 157 6.98 6.29 -5.66
C LEU A 157 7.40 7.77 -5.78
N ASP A 158 6.50 8.61 -6.29
CA ASP A 158 6.75 10.04 -6.45
C ASP A 158 7.16 10.68 -5.12
N ALA A 159 8.21 11.52 -5.14
CA ALA A 159 8.80 12.08 -3.93
C ALA A 159 7.80 12.89 -3.07
N HIS A 160 6.80 13.52 -3.70
CA HIS A 160 5.78 14.27 -2.98
C HIS A 160 4.84 13.40 -2.12
N LEU A 161 4.65 12.12 -2.49
CA LEU A 161 3.89 11.15 -1.69
C LEU A 161 4.73 10.58 -0.53
N ARG A 162 6.06 10.65 -0.64
CA ARG A 162 7.03 10.28 0.40
C ARG A 162 7.45 11.45 1.30
N LEU A 163 6.91 12.65 1.06
CA LEU A 163 7.40 13.89 1.67
C LEU A 163 7.27 13.92 3.20
N VAL A 164 6.23 13.30 3.75
CA VAL A 164 6.03 13.20 5.20
C VAL A 164 7.10 12.30 5.85
N GLU A 165 7.64 11.34 5.11
CA GLU A 165 8.64 10.36 5.58
C GLU A 165 10.04 10.97 5.59
N GLY A 166 10.44 11.65 4.51
CA GLY A 166 11.73 12.34 4.41
C GLY A 166 11.91 13.45 5.45
N LEU A 167 10.80 14.00 5.96
CA LEU A 167 10.81 14.99 7.02
C LEU A 167 10.87 14.34 8.43
N GLY A 168 10.43 13.09 8.60
CA GLY A 168 10.26 12.41 9.90
C GLY A 168 11.52 12.16 10.73
N VAL A 169 12.71 12.41 10.16
CA VAL A 169 14.01 12.31 10.84
C VAL A 169 14.40 13.62 11.53
N ALA A 170 13.79 14.76 11.16
CA ALA A 170 14.05 16.04 11.80
C ALA A 170 13.19 16.21 13.07
N ALA A 171 13.81 16.64 14.18
CA ALA A 171 13.13 16.90 15.45
C ALA A 171 11.95 17.89 15.30
N GLU A 172 12.07 18.83 14.38
CA GLU A 172 11.03 19.80 14.03
C GLU A 172 9.79 19.13 13.43
N THR A 173 9.96 18.10 12.58
CA THR A 173 8.85 17.35 12.00
C THR A 173 8.15 16.47 13.01
N LEU A 174 8.89 15.84 13.93
CA LEU A 174 8.27 15.11 15.04
C LEU A 174 7.41 16.05 15.89
N HIS A 175 7.92 17.25 16.19
CA HIS A 175 7.18 18.26 16.93
C HIS A 175 5.95 18.74 16.15
N LEU A 176 6.07 18.95 14.84
CA LEU A 176 4.96 19.30 13.96
C LEU A 176 3.92 18.18 13.90
N VAL A 177 4.32 16.93 13.71
CA VAL A 177 3.38 15.79 13.68
C VAL A 177 2.70 15.61 15.02
N GLN A 178 3.41 15.85 16.13
CA GLN A 178 2.79 15.89 17.45
C GLN A 178 1.75 17.01 17.55
N ILE A 179 2.08 18.25 17.19
CA ILE A 179 1.11 19.36 17.19
C ILE A 179 -0.09 19.04 16.28
N LEU A 180 0.16 18.56 15.05
CA LEU A 180 -0.83 18.37 14.01
C LEU A 180 -1.73 17.15 14.28
N SER A 181 -1.22 16.12 14.96
CA SER A 181 -2.03 15.02 15.48
C SER A 181 -2.85 15.41 16.72
N GLY A 182 -2.61 16.59 17.28
CA GLY A 182 -3.17 17.02 18.57
C GLY A 182 -2.55 16.26 19.75
N GLY A 183 -1.28 15.92 19.65
CA GLY A 183 -0.50 15.14 20.63
C GLY A 183 -0.83 13.66 20.64
N ARG A 184 -1.41 13.13 19.55
CA ARG A 184 -1.94 11.76 19.48
C ARG A 184 -1.10 10.82 18.63
N TYR A 185 -0.05 11.34 18.00
CA TYR A 185 0.93 10.49 17.36
C TYR A 185 1.74 9.80 18.45
N GLU A 186 1.68 8.48 18.48
CA GLU A 186 2.55 7.65 19.31
C GLU A 186 3.47 6.88 18.35
N PRO A 187 4.80 7.14 18.41
CA PRO A 187 5.77 6.31 17.69
C PRO A 187 5.56 4.84 18.04
N ASN A 188 5.74 3.98 17.05
CA ASN A 188 5.68 2.53 17.26
C ASN A 188 7.11 1.98 17.38
N ASP A 189 7.49 1.59 18.59
CA ASP A 189 8.83 1.02 18.87
C ASP A 189 9.14 -0.20 18.01
N LYS A 190 8.12 -0.96 17.57
CA LYS A 190 8.32 -2.11 16.66
C LYS A 190 8.71 -1.72 15.23
N ALA A 191 8.68 -0.43 14.91
CA ALA A 191 9.10 0.12 13.63
C ALA A 191 10.42 0.92 13.75
N GLU A 192 11.04 0.97 14.94
CA GLU A 192 12.24 1.77 15.20
C GLU A 192 13.42 1.35 14.31
N ASP A 193 13.63 0.05 14.18
CA ASP A 193 14.72 -0.54 13.37
C ASP A 193 14.41 -0.61 11.86
N TYR A 194 13.26 -0.08 11.42
CA TYR A 194 12.92 -0.12 10.01
C TYR A 194 13.69 0.98 9.24
N ASP A 195 14.62 0.55 8.40
CA ASP A 195 15.29 1.41 7.43
C ASP A 195 14.69 1.21 6.03
N HIS A 196 14.08 2.28 5.50
CA HIS A 196 13.44 2.24 4.20
C HIS A 196 14.46 2.14 3.06
N ASP A 197 15.60 2.83 3.14
CA ASP A 197 16.60 2.85 2.08
C ASP A 197 17.36 1.52 2.01
N GLU A 198 17.65 0.89 3.15
CA GLU A 198 18.17 -0.48 3.18
C GLU A 198 17.19 -1.48 2.57
N THR A 199 15.90 -1.36 2.88
CA THR A 199 14.84 -2.20 2.29
C THR A 199 14.81 -2.05 0.77
N ILE A 200 14.88 -0.81 0.28
CA ILE A 200 14.93 -0.48 -1.16
C ILE A 200 16.17 -1.09 -1.83
N ALA A 201 17.35 -0.97 -1.22
CA ALA A 201 18.58 -1.55 -1.74
C ALA A 201 18.48 -3.07 -1.87
N ALA A 202 17.98 -3.74 -0.82
CA ALA A 202 17.76 -5.18 -0.82
C ALA A 202 16.77 -5.65 -1.90
N LEU A 203 15.69 -4.89 -2.12
CA LEU A 203 14.70 -5.18 -3.16
C LEU A 203 15.27 -5.01 -4.57
N HIS A 204 16.11 -3.99 -4.78
CA HIS A 204 16.78 -3.76 -6.04
C HIS A 204 17.73 -4.94 -6.39
N ASP A 205 18.51 -5.42 -5.42
CA ASP A 205 19.36 -6.59 -5.60
C ASP A 205 18.55 -7.88 -5.80
N HIS A 206 17.42 -8.02 -5.10
CA HIS A 206 16.50 -9.13 -5.32
C HIS A 206 15.94 -9.12 -6.75
N ARG A 207 15.51 -7.96 -7.27
CA ARG A 207 15.05 -7.84 -8.67
C ARG A 207 16.11 -8.24 -9.68
N LYS A 208 17.35 -7.78 -9.48
CA LYS A 208 18.50 -8.19 -10.32
C LYS A 208 18.69 -9.70 -10.30
N SER A 209 18.55 -10.33 -9.14
CA SER A 209 18.66 -11.80 -9.01
C SER A 209 17.57 -12.56 -9.79
N LEU A 210 16.42 -11.93 -10.03
CA LEU A 210 15.34 -12.46 -10.86
C LEU A 210 15.55 -12.18 -12.37
N GLY A 211 16.65 -11.53 -12.75
CA GLY A 211 16.91 -11.10 -14.13
C GLY A 211 16.03 -9.93 -14.59
N LEU A 212 15.36 -9.24 -13.66
CA LEU A 212 14.50 -8.10 -13.96
C LEU A 212 15.32 -6.81 -13.89
N VAL A 213 15.79 -6.35 -15.04
CA VAL A 213 16.43 -5.04 -15.17
C VAL A 213 15.33 -3.97 -15.19
N ALA A 214 15.62 -2.78 -14.66
CA ALA A 214 14.70 -1.64 -14.81
C ALA A 214 14.42 -1.44 -16.31
N SER A 215 13.16 -1.27 -16.70
CA SER A 215 12.84 -0.90 -18.06
C SER A 215 13.48 0.47 -18.33
N GLU A 216 14.28 0.58 -19.39
CA GLU A 216 14.91 1.85 -19.81
C GLU A 216 13.90 2.92 -20.23
N VAL A 217 12.60 2.65 -20.15
CA VAL A 217 11.56 3.64 -20.42
C VAL A 217 11.61 4.67 -19.28
N PRO A 218 12.00 5.93 -19.57
CA PRO A 218 11.93 6.96 -18.57
C PRO A 218 10.50 7.01 -18.05
N TYR A 219 10.33 7.01 -16.73
CA TYR A 219 9.07 7.41 -16.13
C TYR A 219 8.83 8.85 -16.57
N GLU A 220 8.07 9.03 -17.65
CA GLU A 220 7.62 10.36 -18.02
C GLU A 220 6.73 10.83 -16.88
N ASP A 221 7.15 11.93 -16.27
CA ASP A 221 6.33 12.70 -15.36
C ASP A 221 5.08 13.10 -16.15
N CYS A 222 4.04 12.27 -16.07
CA CYS A 222 2.73 12.59 -16.60
C CYS A 222 2.26 13.82 -15.82
N ARG A 223 2.58 14.99 -16.36
CA ARG A 223 1.90 16.24 -16.00
C ARG A 223 0.42 15.90 -16.02
N VAL A 224 -0.18 16.03 -14.85
CA VAL A 224 -1.61 15.93 -14.68
C VAL A 224 -2.18 17.02 -15.58
N ASP A 225 -2.72 16.63 -16.73
CA ASP A 225 -3.67 17.47 -17.44
C ASP A 225 -4.81 17.67 -16.45
N GLN A 226 -4.78 18.81 -15.77
CA GLN A 226 -5.90 19.29 -14.98
C GLN A 226 -7.02 19.50 -16.00
N GLU A 227 -7.92 18.53 -16.12
CA GLU A 227 -9.22 18.76 -16.72
C GLU A 227 -9.84 19.93 -15.94
N GLU A 228 -9.85 21.11 -16.57
CA GLU A 228 -10.62 22.25 -16.08
C GLU A 228 -12.07 21.80 -15.90
N PRO A 229 -12.70 22.09 -14.75
CA PRO A 229 -14.10 21.79 -14.58
C PRO A 229 -14.92 22.64 -15.55
N ASP A 230 -15.57 21.93 -16.47
CA ASP A 230 -16.52 22.43 -17.46
C ASP A 230 -17.41 23.55 -16.93
N GLU A 231 -17.48 24.61 -17.74
CA GLU A 231 -18.30 25.81 -17.60
C GLU A 231 -19.74 25.47 -17.15
N ALA A 232 -20.17 26.05 -16.04
CA ALA A 232 -21.54 25.91 -15.53
C ALA A 232 -22.58 26.35 -16.58
N PRO A 233 -23.73 25.65 -16.71
CA PRO A 233 -24.73 25.97 -17.71
C PRO A 233 -25.38 27.34 -17.45
N LYS A 234 -25.34 28.18 -18.48
CA LYS A 234 -25.97 29.51 -18.55
C LYS A 234 -27.46 29.41 -18.21
N LYS A 235 -27.88 30.22 -17.24
CA LYS A 235 -29.26 30.38 -16.74
C LYS A 235 -30.28 30.43 -17.89
N CYS A 236 -31.15 29.43 -17.93
CA CYS A 236 -32.35 29.45 -18.76
C CYS A 236 -33.38 30.41 -18.15
N ARG A 237 -33.89 31.34 -18.97
CA ARG A 237 -34.90 32.36 -18.64
C ARG A 237 -36.19 31.71 -18.10
N VAL A 238 -36.67 32.19 -16.95
CA VAL A 238 -38.09 32.10 -16.58
C VAL A 238 -38.72 33.46 -16.85
N LYS A 239 -39.52 33.55 -17.91
CA LYS A 239 -40.57 34.57 -18.03
C LYS A 239 -41.87 33.90 -17.59
N THR A 240 -42.39 34.29 -16.43
CA THR A 240 -43.78 34.02 -16.09
C THR A 240 -44.48 35.36 -15.91
N LEU A 241 -45.27 35.71 -16.92
CA LEU A 241 -46.36 36.67 -16.85
C LEU A 241 -47.42 36.09 -15.90
N LEU A 242 -47.77 36.82 -14.84
CA LEU A 242 -49.07 36.70 -14.22
C LEU A 242 -49.65 38.10 -14.08
N SER A 243 -50.73 38.29 -14.83
CA SER A 243 -51.66 39.40 -14.79
C SER A 243 -52.43 39.41 -13.49
N PHE A 244 -52.58 40.58 -12.87
CA PHE A 244 -53.82 41.12 -12.32
C PHE A 244 -53.68 42.64 -12.24
#